data_AF-A0A0D9XER3-F1
#
_entry.id   AF-A0A0D9XER3-F1
#
_cell.length_a   1.000
_cell.length_b   1.000
_cell.length_c   1.000
_cell.angle_alpha   90.00
_cell.angle_beta   90.00
_cell.angle_gamma   90.00
#
_symmetry.space_group_name_H-M   'P 1'
#
loop_
_entity.id
_entity.type
_entity.pdbx_description
1 polymer ?
#
loop_
_entity_poly.entity_id
_entity_poly.type
_entity_poly.pdbx_seq_one_letter_code
_entity_poly.pdbx_strand_id
1 'polypeptide(L)' 'MGSGHFPQEGDKRAAYFQQIKIFNSKGHAERPLLSALDRSVDRPDCYKASTIYIFKKGSYMFYYGGPGGCLD' A
#
# COMPACT_ATOMS: atom_id res chain seq x y z
N MET A 1 4.19 2.34 13.13
CA MET A 1 3.78 1.16 12.32
C MET A 1 4.63 1.12 11.05
N GLY A 2 5.03 -0.05 10.55
CA GLY A 2 5.93 -0.15 9.38
C GLY A 2 7.39 0.14 9.74
N SER A 3 8.07 0.94 8.92
CA SER A 3 9.49 1.29 9.07
C SER A 3 9.77 2.54 9.90
N GLY A 4 8.73 3.17 10.47
CA GLY A 4 8.85 4.48 11.15
C GLY A 4 8.87 5.69 10.20
N HIS A 5 8.85 5.44 8.89
CA HIS A 5 8.83 6.45 7.84
C HIS A 5 7.45 6.58 7.20
N PHE A 6 7.13 7.79 6.75
CA PHE A 6 5.91 8.04 6.00
C PHE A 6 6.02 7.50 4.56
N PRO A 7 4.91 7.10 3.91
CA PRO A 7 4.91 6.55 2.57
C PRO A 7 5.50 7.48 1.51
N GLN A 8 5.46 8.80 1.72
CA GLN A 8 6.07 9.81 0.84
C GLN A 8 7.59 9.72 0.79
N GLU A 9 8.24 9.15 1.80
CA GLU A 9 9.69 8.98 1.84
C GLU A 9 10.19 7.86 0.91
N GLY A 10 9.28 6.99 0.47
CA GLY A 10 9.50 6.07 -0.65
C GLY A 10 10.56 5.00 -0.42
N ASP A 11 11.17 4.57 -1.52
CA ASP A 11 12.08 3.43 -1.56
C ASP A 11 13.23 3.52 -0.56
N LYS A 12 13.57 2.36 0.02
CA LYS A 12 14.61 2.18 1.06
C LYS A 12 14.32 2.90 2.39
N ARG A 13 13.18 3.59 2.54
CA ARG A 13 12.77 4.23 3.79
C ARG A 13 11.40 3.76 4.24
N ALA A 14 10.37 3.96 3.42
CA ALA A 14 9.01 3.58 3.73
C ALA A 14 8.82 2.05 3.64
N ALA A 15 7.98 1.50 4.51
CA ALA A 15 7.53 0.13 4.37
C ALA A 15 6.58 0.01 3.17
N TYR A 16 6.55 -1.16 2.54
CA TYR A 16 5.71 -1.42 1.38
C TYR A 16 5.20 -2.85 1.33
N PHE A 17 4.06 -3.03 0.68
CA PHE A 17 3.65 -4.30 0.13
C PHE A 17 3.77 -4.25 -1.38
N GLN A 18 4.39 -5.26 -1.98
CA GLN A 18 4.54 -5.38 -3.43
C GLN A 18 4.12 -6.77 -3.91
N GLN A 19 3.98 -6.92 -5.23
CA GLN A 19 3.58 -8.18 -5.86
C GLN A 19 2.17 -8.67 -5.46
N ILE A 20 1.31 -7.74 -5.05
CA ILE A 20 -0.08 -8.06 -4.69
C ILE A 20 -0.83 -8.50 -5.94
N LYS A 21 -1.49 -9.66 -5.87
CA LYS A 21 -2.35 -10.21 -6.91
C LYS A 21 -3.63 -10.72 -6.29
N ILE A 22 -4.73 -10.48 -6.98
CA ILE A 22 -6.04 -11.00 -6.60
C ILE A 22 -6.25 -12.24 -7.45
N PHE A 23 -6.71 -13.31 -6.81
CA PHE A 23 -7.01 -14.57 -7.49
C PHE A 23 -8.49 -14.88 -7.32
N ASN A 24 -9.13 -15.31 -8.39
CA ASN A 24 -10.50 -15.80 -8.31
C ASN A 24 -10.56 -17.22 -7.76
N SER A 25 -11.78 -17.73 -7.58
CA SER A 25 -12.02 -19.10 -7.07
C SER A 25 -11.44 -20.21 -7.95
N LYS A 26 -11.08 -19.91 -9.21
CA LYS A 26 -10.42 -20.84 -10.14
C LYS A 26 -8.89 -20.75 -10.07
N GLY A 27 -8.32 -19.93 -9.19
CA GLY A 27 -6.88 -19.73 -9.05
C GLY A 27 -6.25 -18.90 -10.18
N HIS A 28 -7.07 -18.19 -10.98
CA HIS A 28 -6.56 -17.30 -12.01
C HIS A 28 -6.34 -15.90 -11.43
N ALA A 29 -5.23 -15.27 -11.80
CA ALA A 29 -4.95 -13.90 -11.40
C ALA A 29 -5.91 -12.94 -12.12
N GLU A 30 -6.62 -12.14 -11.33
CA GLU A 30 -7.48 -11.07 -11.80
C GLU A 30 -6.87 -9.72 -11.48
N ARG A 31 -7.07 -8.78 -12.40
CA ARG A 31 -6.63 -7.40 -12.26
C ARG A 31 -7.87 -6.51 -12.22
N PRO A 32 -8.35 -6.11 -11.03
CA PRO A 32 -9.42 -5.11 -10.95
C PRO A 32 -8.98 -3.79 -11.60
N LEU A 33 -9.97 -2.98 -11.97
CA LEU A 33 -9.67 -1.62 -12.43
C LEU A 33 -9.03 -0.84 -11.28
N LEU A 34 -7.98 -0.07 -11.57
CA LEU A 34 -7.30 0.73 -10.55
C LEU A 34 -8.27 1.72 -9.88
N SER A 35 -9.25 2.22 -10.63
CA SER A 35 -10.33 3.07 -10.13
C SER A 35 -11.30 2.37 -9.17
N ALA A 36 -11.32 1.04 -9.13
CA ALA A 36 -12.14 0.27 -8.20
C ALA A 36 -11.38 -0.07 -6.89
N LEU A 37 -10.12 0.34 -6.77
CA LEU A 37 -9.31 0.14 -5.58
C LEU A 37 -9.23 1.43 -4.78
N ASP A 38 -9.59 1.37 -3.51
CA ASP A 38 -9.50 2.50 -2.58
C ASP A 38 -8.65 2.14 -1.36
N ARG A 39 -8.08 3.18 -0.74
CA ARG A 39 -7.17 3.06 0.40
C ARG A 39 -7.88 3.50 1.68
N SER A 40 -8.17 2.54 2.55
CA SER A 40 -8.67 2.79 3.90
C SER A 40 -7.54 2.87 4.93
N VAL A 41 -7.60 3.84 5.83
CA VAL A 41 -6.69 3.98 6.98
C VAL A 41 -7.51 4.44 8.19
N ASP A 42 -7.49 3.67 9.27
CA ASP A 42 -8.34 3.91 10.45
C ASP A 42 -7.85 5.09 11.33
N ARG A 43 -6.55 5.41 11.25
CA ARG A 43 -5.88 6.49 12.00
C ARG A 43 -5.03 7.35 11.06
N PRO A 44 -5.67 8.18 10.21
CA PRO A 44 -4.97 8.96 9.17
C PRO A 44 -4.08 10.08 9.72
N ASP A 45 -4.30 10.46 10.98
CA ASP A 45 -3.49 11.34 11.81
C ASP A 45 -2.14 10.72 12.19
N CYS A 46 -2.11 9.42 12.46
CA CYS A 46 -0.90 8.73 12.93
C CYS A 46 -0.18 7.98 11.80
N TYR A 47 -0.94 7.40 10.88
CA TYR A 47 -0.41 6.54 9.81
C TYR A 47 -0.96 6.96 8.46
N LYS A 48 -0.17 6.73 7.42
CA LYS A 48 -0.55 7.01 6.03
C LYS A 48 -0.20 5.81 5.17
N ALA A 49 -0.95 5.62 4.11
CA ALA A 49 -0.57 4.75 3.00
C ALA A 49 -0.52 5.58 1.71
N SER A 50 0.26 5.17 0.72
CA SER A 50 0.27 5.82 -0.60
C SER A 50 -1.00 5.47 -1.38
N THR A 51 -1.17 6.06 -2.57
CA THR A 51 -2.05 5.47 -3.57
C THR A 51 -1.53 4.07 -3.99
N ILE A 52 -2.36 3.31 -4.68
CA ILE A 52 -2.00 2.00 -5.21
C ILE A 52 -1.33 2.19 -6.58
N TYR A 53 -0.20 1.53 -6.78
CA TYR A 53 0.58 1.55 -8.02
C TYR A 53 0.52 0.21 -8.72
N ILE A 54 0.58 0.22 -10.05
CA ILE A 54 0.85 -0.97 -10.85
C ILE A 54 2.35 -1.23 -10.81
N PHE A 55 2.72 -2.43 -10.38
CA PHE A 55 4.08 -2.92 -10.23
C PHE A 55 4.40 -4.01 -11.27
N LYS A 56 5.54 -4.68 -11.11
CA LYS A 56 6.06 -5.68 -12.06
C LYS A 56 5.02 -6.76 -12.37
N LYS A 57 4.92 -7.13 -13.66
CA LYS A 57 3.95 -8.10 -14.20
C LYS A 57 2.50 -7.74 -13.86
N GLY A 58 2.22 -6.44 -13.69
CA GLY A 58 0.93 -5.87 -13.37
C GLY A 58 0.30 -6.38 -12.08
N SER A 59 1.17 -6.69 -11.11
CA SER A 59 0.79 -6.78 -9.70
C SER A 59 0.59 -5.38 -9.13
N TYR A 60 0.04 -5.26 -7.93
CA TYR A 60 -0.08 -4.00 -7.23
C TYR A 60 0.98 -3.83 -6.15
N MET A 61 1.21 -2.57 -5.79
CA MET A 61 2.09 -2.17 -4.70
C MET A 61 1.57 -0.89 -4.06
N PHE A 62 1.81 -0.73 -2.76
CA PHE A 62 1.65 0.54 -2.06
C PHE A 62 2.66 0.64 -0.91
N TYR A 63 3.01 1.88 -0.57
CA TYR A 63 3.79 2.20 0.62
C TYR A 63 2.85 2.47 1.80
N TYR A 64 3.31 2.21 3.01
CA TYR A 64 2.60 2.54 4.23
C TYR A 64 3.58 2.86 5.36
N GLY A 65 3.10 3.61 6.34
CA GLY A 65 3.86 3.86 7.54
C GLY A 65 3.52 5.20 8.19
N GLY A 66 4.38 5.58 9.11
CA GLY A 66 4.26 6.75 9.96
C GLY A 66 5.13 6.57 11.20
N PRO A 67 5.32 7.63 11.98
CA PRO A 67 6.14 7.60 13.18
C PRO A 67 5.62 6.58 14.20
N GLY A 68 6.41 6.31 15.24
CA GLY A 68 6.06 5.38 16.33
C GLY A 68 4.80 5.76 17.13
N GLY A 69 4.16 6.89 16.81
CA GLY A 69 2.95 7.42 17.42
C GLY A 69 2.24 8.40 16.48
N CYS A 70 1.25 9.12 17.00
CA CYS A 70 0.61 10.23 16.28
C CYS A 70 1.46 11.49 16.46
N LEU A 71 1.50 12.36 15.46
CA LEU A 71 2.06 13.70 15.64
C LEU A 71 0.96 14.53 16.32
N ASP A 72 1.22 14.97 17.55
CA ASP A 72 0.35 15.89 18.30
C ASP A 72 0.41 17.32 17.75
#